data_AF-A0A2V9TNX4-F1
#
_entry.id   AF-A0A2V9TNX4-F1
#
_cell.length_a   1.000
_cell.length_b   1.000
_cell.length_c   1.000
_cell.angle_alpha   90.00
_cell.angle_beta   90.00
_cell.angle_gamma   90.00
#
_symmetry.space_group_name_H-M   'P 1'
#
loop_
_entity.id
_entity.type
_entity.pdbx_description
1 polymer ?
#
loop_
_entity_poly.entity_id
_entity_poly.type
_entity_poly.pdbx_seq_one_letter_code
_entity_poly.pdbx_strand_id
1 'polypeptide(L)'
;MGDLTGLAAVVMLFAIPLTAIATYGYYRVSKLRTEERLAALARGVNVPMEPELSQAARSRRAGILLVAGAIGFVTTFALIARVEPDAWVAASFGAIPFTLGLGFFLDSTLVRRDMHPS
;
A
#
# COMPACT_ATOMS: atom_id res chain seq x y z
N MET A 1 18.65 24.63 -8.48
CA MET A 1 19.21 23.34 -8.01
C MET A 1 19.23 23.19 -6.48
N GLY A 2 19.30 24.26 -5.68
CA GLY A 2 19.26 24.14 -4.21
C GLY A 2 17.91 23.72 -3.62
N ASP A 3 16.78 24.22 -4.15
CA ASP A 3 15.45 23.97 -3.56
C ASP A 3 14.97 22.53 -3.74
N LEU A 4 15.19 21.93 -4.91
CA LEU A 4 14.79 20.54 -5.18
C LEU A 4 15.54 19.55 -4.28
N THR A 5 16.81 19.82 -3.99
CA THR A 5 17.62 19.01 -3.07
C THR A 5 17.15 19.17 -1.62
N GLY A 6 16.76 20.37 -1.20
CA GLY A 6 16.19 20.63 0.13
C GLY A 6 14.87 19.90 0.34
N LEU A 7 13.95 19.97 -0.63
CA LEU A 7 12.69 19.24 -0.62
C LEU A 7 12.92 17.72 -0.57
N ALA A 8 13.81 17.21 -1.44
CA ALA A 8 14.15 15.79 -1.48
C ALA A 8 14.72 15.29 -0.15
N ALA A 9 15.58 16.09 0.50
CA ALA A 9 16.16 15.75 1.79
C ALA A 9 15.08 15.64 2.88
N VAL A 10 14.12 16.58 2.93
CA VAL A 10 13.01 16.54 3.90
C VAL A 10 12.10 15.34 3.63
N VAL A 11 11.75 15.09 2.37
CA VAL A 11 10.93 13.94 1.99
C VAL A 11 11.62 12.62 2.36
N MET A 12 12.91 12.47 2.08
CA MET A 12 13.67 11.27 2.47
C MET A 12 13.77 11.12 3.99
N LEU A 13 14.01 12.23 4.70
CA LEU A 13 14.11 12.23 6.16
C LEU A 13 12.83 11.69 6.82
N PHE A 14 11.65 12.00 6.26
CA PHE A 14 10.38 11.49 6.78
C PHE A 14 9.99 10.13 6.19
N ALA A 15 10.27 9.85 4.91
CA ALA A 15 9.88 8.61 4.25
C ALA A 15 10.58 7.39 4.86
N ILE A 16 11.86 7.51 5.22
CA ILE A 16 12.66 6.42 5.79
C ILE A 16 12.07 5.93 7.13
N PRO A 17 11.88 6.77 8.17
CA PRO A 17 11.31 6.33 9.44
C PRO A 17 9.86 5.86 9.29
N LEU A 18 9.06 6.51 8.44
CA LEU A 18 7.67 6.08 8.22
C LEU A 18 7.61 4.65 7.65
N THR A 19 8.45 4.39 6.63
CA THR A 19 8.54 3.07 6.00
C THR A 19 9.09 2.04 6.96
N ALA A 20 10.13 2.38 7.73
CA ALA A 20 10.72 1.49 8.72
C ALA A 20 9.71 1.09 9.81
N ILE A 21 8.96 2.04 10.36
CA ILE A 21 7.96 1.79 11.41
C ILE A 21 6.80 0.96 10.86
N ALA A 22 6.26 1.32 9.70
CA ALA A 22 5.16 0.57 9.07
C ALA A 22 5.56 -0.88 8.78
N THR A 23 6.76 -1.05 8.22
CA THR A 23 7.31 -2.36 7.87
C THR A 23 7.59 -3.19 9.12
N TYR A 24 8.25 -2.60 10.13
CA TYR A 24 8.52 -3.28 11.40
C TYR A 24 7.24 -3.69 12.12
N GLY A 25 6.26 -2.79 12.22
CA GLY A 25 4.96 -3.08 12.84
C GLY A 25 4.24 -4.22 12.14
N TYR A 26 4.24 -4.22 10.80
CA TYR A 26 3.66 -5.28 10.01
C TYR A 26 4.34 -6.64 10.25
N TYR A 27 5.68 -6.69 10.21
CA TYR A 27 6.42 -7.91 10.48
C TYR A 27 6.23 -8.40 11.91
N ARG A 28 6.22 -7.49 12.89
CA ARG A 28 6.06 -7.84 14.30
C ARG A 28 4.68 -8.45 14.54
N VAL A 29 3.61 -7.81 14.06
CA VAL A 29 2.24 -8.34 14.20
C VAL A 29 2.09 -9.68 13.51
N SER A 30 2.66 -9.84 12.31
CA SER A 30 2.59 -11.10 11.56
C SER A 30 3.33 -12.22 12.30
N LYS A 31 4.52 -11.93 12.86
CA LYS A 31 5.31 -12.90 13.62
C LYS A 31 4.57 -13.39 14.87
N LEU A 32 3.98 -12.47 15.64
CA LEU A 32 3.19 -12.84 16.83
C LEU A 32 2.03 -13.77 16.48
N ARG A 33 1.26 -13.44 15.43
CA ARG A 33 0.13 -14.27 15.00
C ARG A 33 0.60 -15.67 14.62
N THR A 34 1.75 -15.79 13.98
CA THR A 34 2.34 -17.11 13.64
C THR A 34 2.78 -17.87 14.90
N GLU A 35 3.44 -17.21 15.85
CA GLU A 35 3.87 -17.84 17.11
C GLU A 35 2.69 -18.27 17.98
N GLU A 36 1.66 -17.44 18.10
CA GLU A 36 0.40 -17.76 18.80
C GLU A 36 -0.32 -18.94 18.16
N ARG A 37 -0.36 -19.00 16.82
CA ARG A 37 -0.92 -20.14 16.08
C ARG A 37 -0.14 -21.42 16.33
N LEU A 38 1.19 -21.38 16.28
CA LEU A 38 2.05 -22.54 16.57
C LEU A 38 1.87 -23.04 18.01
N ALA A 39 1.78 -22.13 18.98
CA ALA A 39 1.54 -22.47 20.37
C ALA A 39 0.16 -23.10 20.60
N ALA A 40 -0.88 -22.61 19.91
CA ALA A 40 -2.22 -23.19 19.98
C ALA A 40 -2.31 -24.58 19.33
N LEU A 41 -1.65 -24.78 18.19
CA LEU A 41 -1.51 -26.10 17.55
C LEU A 41 -0.79 -27.10 18.46
N ALA A 42 0.29 -26.68 19.12
CA ALA A 42 1.02 -27.52 20.08
C ALA A 42 0.19 -27.88 21.32
N ARG A 43 -0.77 -27.03 21.70
CA ARG A 43 -1.74 -27.29 22.78
C ARG A 43 -2.95 -28.12 22.33
N GLY A 44 -2.99 -28.56 21.07
CA GLY A 44 -4.11 -29.31 20.51
C GLY A 44 -5.39 -28.48 20.32
N VAL A 45 -5.29 -27.15 20.40
CA VAL A 45 -6.44 -26.25 20.21
C VAL A 45 -6.63 -25.98 18.72
N ASN A 46 -7.83 -26.24 18.22
CA ASN A 46 -8.18 -25.94 16.83
C ASN A 46 -8.31 -24.41 16.68
N VAL A 47 -7.35 -23.79 16.00
CA VAL A 47 -7.38 -22.34 15.73
C VAL A 47 -8.26 -22.09 14.51
N PRO A 48 -9.35 -21.32 14.64
CA PRO A 48 -10.13 -20.91 13.48
C PRO A 48 -9.22 -20.14 12.54
N MET A 49 -9.04 -20.65 11.32
CA MET A 49 -8.33 -19.91 10.29
C MET A 49 -9.11 -18.63 10.01
N GLU A 50 -8.48 -17.49 10.30
CA GLU A 50 -9.03 -16.18 9.97
C GLU A 50 -9.45 -16.20 8.51
N PRO A 51 -10.71 -15.83 8.17
CA PRO A 51 -11.26 -16.09 6.85
C PRO A 51 -10.34 -15.47 5.81
N GLU A 52 -9.71 -16.32 5.01
CA GLU A 52 -8.83 -15.85 3.95
C GLU A 52 -9.67 -14.99 3.02
N LEU A 53 -9.32 -13.70 2.94
CA LEU A 53 -9.92 -12.83 1.96
C LEU A 53 -9.77 -13.48 0.60
N SER A 54 -10.89 -13.63 -0.11
CA SER A 54 -10.86 -14.09 -1.48
C SER A 54 -9.89 -13.24 -2.28
N GLN A 55 -9.22 -13.85 -3.26
CA GLN A 55 -8.23 -13.16 -4.09
C GLN A 55 -8.80 -11.85 -4.67
N ALA A 56 -10.07 -11.85 -5.09
CA ALA A 56 -10.78 -10.66 -5.54
C ALA A 56 -10.90 -9.57 -4.46
N ALA A 57 -11.21 -9.92 -3.21
CA ALA A 57 -11.30 -8.96 -2.11
C ALA A 57 -9.93 -8.36 -1.76
N ARG A 58 -8.87 -9.19 -1.78
CA ARG A 58 -7.49 -8.76 -1.55
C ARG A 58 -7.01 -7.81 -2.64
N SER A 59 -7.24 -8.17 -3.89
CA SER A 59 -6.90 -7.37 -5.06
C SER A 59 -7.60 -6.01 -5.06
N ARG A 60 -8.91 -5.98 -4.78
CA ARG A 60 -9.67 -4.73 -4.63
C ARG A 60 -9.10 -3.83 -3.52
N ARG A 61 -8.72 -4.41 -2.37
CA ARG A 61 -8.12 -3.64 -1.26
C ARG A 61 -6.80 -3.01 -1.67
N ALA A 62 -5.93 -3.76 -2.34
CA ALA A 62 -4.67 -3.22 -2.87
C ALA A 62 -4.92 -2.08 -3.88
N GLY A 63 -5.89 -2.26 -4.77
CA GLY A 63 -6.33 -1.23 -5.72
C GLY A 63 -6.75 0.07 -5.02
N ILE A 64 -7.63 -0.02 -4.02
CA ILE A 64 -8.08 1.15 -3.23
C ILE A 64 -6.90 1.87 -2.58
N LEU A 65 -6.01 1.12 -1.92
CA LEU A 65 -4.86 1.71 -1.21
C LEU A 65 -3.91 2.43 -2.16
N LEU A 66 -3.63 1.84 -3.32
CA LEU A 66 -2.73 2.43 -4.32
C LEU A 66 -3.34 3.66 -5.01
N VAL A 67 -4.63 3.62 -5.36
CA VAL A 67 -5.31 4.79 -5.93
C VAL A 67 -5.42 5.92 -4.91
N ALA A 68 -5.81 5.62 -3.66
CA ALA A 68 -5.91 6.64 -2.61
C ALA A 68 -4.53 7.25 -2.30
N GLY A 69 -3.49 6.41 -2.21
CA GLY A 69 -2.11 6.86 -2.02
C GLY A 69 -1.63 7.74 -3.17
N ALA A 70 -1.91 7.35 -4.41
CA ALA A 70 -1.58 8.14 -5.59
C ALA A 70 -2.26 9.51 -5.59
N ILE A 71 -3.58 9.55 -5.33
CA ILE A 71 -4.33 10.81 -5.26
C ILE A 71 -3.77 11.72 -4.16
N GLY A 72 -3.53 11.17 -2.96
CA GLY A 72 -2.95 11.93 -1.85
C GLY A 72 -1.56 12.48 -2.19
N PHE A 73 -0.71 11.65 -2.81
CA PHE A 73 0.62 12.04 -3.25
C PHE A 73 0.57 13.16 -4.31
N VAL A 74 -0.18 12.98 -5.40
CA VAL A 74 -0.34 14.00 -6.45
C VAL A 74 -0.90 15.29 -5.87
N THR A 75 -1.92 15.22 -5.01
CA THR A 75 -2.54 16.40 -4.41
C THR A 75 -1.54 17.15 -3.55
N THR A 76 -0.74 16.45 -2.75
CA THR A 76 0.28 17.05 -1.88
C THR A 76 1.32 17.81 -2.71
N PHE A 77 1.90 17.16 -3.74
CA PHE A 77 2.90 17.80 -4.58
C PHE A 77 2.31 18.89 -5.49
N ALA A 78 1.05 18.78 -5.91
CA ALA A 78 0.36 19.84 -6.64
C ALA A 78 0.12 21.09 -5.78
N LEU A 79 -0.11 20.92 -4.47
CA LEU A 79 -0.19 22.04 -3.52
C LEU A 79 1.19 22.69 -3.31
N ILE A 80 2.24 21.88 -3.16
CA ILE A 80 3.63 22.38 -3.07
C ILE A 80 4.01 23.13 -4.35
N ALA A 81 3.56 22.66 -5.51
CA ALA A 81 3.84 23.28 -6.80
C ALA A 81 3.26 24.69 -6.97
N ARG A 82 2.39 25.15 -6.06
CA ARG A 82 1.96 26.55 -6.00
C ARG A 82 3.07 27.51 -5.58
N VAL A 83 4.06 27.00 -4.83
CA VAL A 83 5.19 27.79 -4.33
C VAL A 83 6.48 27.38 -5.05
N GLU A 84 6.66 26.08 -5.33
CA GLU A 84 7.84 25.51 -5.99
C GLU A 84 7.44 24.75 -7.27
N PRO A 85 7.41 25.40 -8.46
CA PRO A 85 6.86 24.79 -9.69
C PRO A 85 7.49 23.45 -10.08
N ASP A 86 8.77 23.22 -9.76
CA ASP A 86 9.46 21.97 -10.05
C ASP A 86 8.85 20.75 -9.32
N ALA A 87 8.05 20.96 -8.27
CA ALA A 87 7.32 19.90 -7.57
C ALA A 87 6.30 19.17 -8.48
N TRP A 88 5.93 19.72 -9.64
CA TRP A 88 5.14 18.99 -10.64
C TRP A 88 5.84 17.75 -11.16
N VAL A 89 7.18 17.75 -11.23
CA VAL A 89 7.96 16.57 -11.61
C VAL A 89 7.73 15.46 -10.59
N ALA A 90 7.76 15.80 -9.30
CA ALA A 90 7.46 14.85 -8.23
C ALA A 90 6.01 14.35 -8.31
N ALA A 91 5.04 15.24 -8.51
CA ALA A 91 3.62 14.87 -8.66
C ALA A 91 3.39 13.84 -9.79
N SER A 92 4.13 13.95 -10.90
CA SER A 92 4.01 13.03 -12.04
C SER A 92 4.26 11.56 -11.67
N PHE A 93 5.11 11.29 -10.67
CA PHE A 93 5.38 9.92 -10.20
C PHE A 93 4.17 9.25 -9.57
N GLY A 94 3.15 10.02 -9.15
CA GLY A 94 1.88 9.49 -8.67
C GLY A 94 1.12 8.69 -9.73
N ALA A 95 1.42 8.87 -11.01
CA ALA A 95 0.86 8.07 -12.10
C ALA A 95 1.19 6.57 -11.98
N ILE A 96 2.34 6.23 -11.38
CA ILE A 96 2.79 4.85 -11.21
C ILE A 96 1.87 4.08 -10.24
N PRO A 97 1.72 4.48 -8.96
CA PRO A 97 0.78 3.81 -8.06
C PRO A 97 -0.67 3.92 -8.53
N PHE A 98 -1.04 5.00 -9.24
CA PHE A 98 -2.39 5.13 -9.80
C PHE A 98 -2.71 4.04 -10.83
N THR A 99 -1.82 3.83 -11.81
CA THR A 99 -2.00 2.81 -12.84
C THR A 99 -1.94 1.40 -12.26
N LEU A 100 -1.05 1.14 -11.29
CA LEU A 100 -1.04 -0.12 -10.53
C LEU A 100 -2.38 -0.36 -9.81
N GLY A 101 -2.92 0.67 -9.15
CA GLY A 101 -4.21 0.58 -8.46
C GLY A 101 -5.36 0.23 -9.39
N LEU A 102 -5.38 0.80 -10.60
CA LEU A 102 -6.34 0.43 -11.65
C LEU A 102 -6.15 -1.02 -12.11
N GLY A 103 -4.90 -1.48 -12.27
CA GLY A 103 -4.59 -2.88 -12.59
C GLY A 103 -5.15 -3.87 -11.56
N PHE A 104 -5.02 -3.55 -10.27
CA PHE A 104 -5.61 -4.36 -9.20
C PHE A 104 -7.15 -4.35 -9.22
N PHE A 105 -7.79 -3.25 -9.64
CA PHE A 105 -9.23 -3.27 -9.85
C PHE A 105 -9.62 -4.20 -11.00
N LEU A 106 -8.91 -4.15 -12.12
CA LEU A 106 -9.15 -5.06 -13.24
C LEU A 106 -8.98 -6.53 -12.82
N ASP A 107 -7.89 -6.86 -12.14
CA ASP A 107 -7.66 -8.21 -11.59
C ASP A 107 -8.81 -8.67 -10.69
N SER A 108 -9.29 -7.80 -9.79
CA SER A 108 -10.44 -8.12 -8.93
C SER A 108 -11.74 -8.41 -9.69
N THR A 109 -11.93 -7.75 -10.85
CA THR A 109 -13.09 -7.98 -11.71
C THR A 109 -12.95 -9.24 -12.55
N LEU A 110 -11.75 -9.55 -13.05
CA LEU A 110 -11.47 -10.77 -13.83
C LEU A 110 -11.62 -12.02 -12.95
N VAL A 111 -11.01 -12.03 -11.77
CA VAL A 111 -11.15 -13.14 -10.80
C VAL A 111 -12.61 -13.38 -10.41
N ARG A 112 -13.42 -12.31 -10.31
CA ARG A 112 -14.86 -12.43 -10.06
C ARG A 112 -15.61 -13.09 -11.22
N ARG A 113 -15.21 -12.81 -12.47
CA ARG A 113 -15.81 -13.38 -13.67
C ARG A 113 -15.45 -14.85 -13.84
N ASP A 114 -14.20 -15.22 -13.59
CA ASP A 114 -13.74 -16.62 -13.68
C ASP A 114 -14.46 -17.53 -12.68
N MET A 115 -14.87 -16.99 -11.52
CA MET A 115 -15.66 -17.74 -10.54
C MET A 115 -17.14 -17.88 -10.88
N HIS A 116 -17.64 -17.22 -11.93
CA HIS A 116 -19.01 -17.36 -12.45
C HIS A 116 -18.95 -17.57 -13.97
N PRO A 117 -18.52 -18.76 -14.45
CA PRO A 117 -18.59 -19.10 -15.86
C PRO A 117 -20.08 -19.23 -16.23
N SER A 118 -20.60 -18.24 -16.95
CA SER A 118 -21.92 -18.29 -17.59
C SER A 118 -21.94 -19.29 -18.73
#